data_AF-A0A4Y2TMH8-F1
#
_entry.id   AF-A0A4Y2TMH8-F1
#
_cell.length_a   1.000
_cell.length_b   1.000
_cell.length_c   1.000
_cell.angle_alpha   90.00
_cell.angle_beta   90.00
_cell.angle_gamma   90.00
#
_symmetry.space_group_name_H-M   'P 1'
#
loop_
_entity.id
_entity.type
_entity.pdbx_description
1 polymer ?
#
loop_
_entity_poly.entity_id
_entity_poly.type
_entity_poly.pdbx_seq_one_letter_code
_entity_poly.pdbx_strand_id
1 'polypeptide(L)'
;MGEPCELYVNHELIREDCGKYGRCSRSFCSCVEGVSGGRCEIIDQCASGEVDCSGDPSATCSLGIDGAYCKCNKTYQLFDEKEKLCKGEPCRNDSDCMYGGKCTEDGTCFCTTGIGGPLCQKVYECEKNPDMCGKGTDVKCVFNVDTKKAWCECDDEEKVFDVIEKKCR
;
A
#
# COMPACT_ATOMS: atom_id res chain seq x y z
N MET A 1 3.57 -16.08 -14.77
CA MET A 1 3.77 -15.64 -16.15
C MET A 1 2.41 -15.72 -16.83
N GLY A 2 1.77 -14.57 -17.10
CA GLY A 2 0.45 -14.53 -17.74
C GLY A 2 0.58 -14.71 -19.24
N GLU A 3 -0.33 -15.48 -19.84
CA GLU A 3 -0.39 -15.66 -21.30
C GLU A 3 -0.78 -14.33 -21.96
N PRO A 4 -0.08 -13.89 -23.02
CA PRO A 4 -0.37 -12.63 -23.70
C PRO A 4 -1.72 -12.68 -24.41
N CYS A 5 -2.50 -11.60 -24.30
CA CYS A 5 -3.77 -11.49 -25.01
C CYS A 5 -3.50 -11.20 -26.49
N GLU A 6 -3.85 -12.16 -27.35
CA GLU A 6 -3.79 -12.00 -28.79
C GLU A 6 -5.08 -11.30 -29.24
N LEU A 7 -5.05 -9.98 -29.31
CA LEU A 7 -6.15 -9.17 -29.82
C LEU A 7 -5.97 -8.98 -31.33
N TYR A 8 -6.97 -9.37 -32.12
CA TYR A 8 -6.96 -9.18 -33.56
C TYR A 8 -7.69 -7.89 -33.90
N VAL A 9 -6.95 -6.88 -34.33
CA VAL A 9 -7.51 -5.64 -34.89
C VAL A 9 -7.04 -5.55 -36.35
N ASN A 10 -7.97 -5.40 -37.29
CA ASN A 10 -7.67 -5.25 -38.72
C ASN A 10 -6.70 -6.32 -39.30
N HIS A 11 -6.87 -7.61 -38.95
CA HIS A 11 -6.00 -8.72 -39.39
C HIS A 11 -4.53 -8.67 -38.93
N GLU A 12 -4.17 -7.78 -38.02
CA GLU A 12 -2.85 -7.79 -37.37
C GLU A 12 -2.95 -8.36 -35.95
N LEU A 13 -2.01 -9.24 -35.58
CA LEU A 13 -1.89 -9.79 -34.24
C LEU A 13 -1.33 -8.70 -33.32
N ILE A 14 -2.20 -7.96 -32.65
CA ILE A 14 -1.78 -7.00 -31.64
C ILE A 14 -1.72 -7.74 -30.31
N ARG A 15 -0.50 -8.00 -29.86
CA ARG A 15 -0.22 -8.65 -28.57
C ARG A 15 -0.38 -7.63 -27.45
N GLU A 16 -1.62 -7.24 -27.17
CA GLU A 16 -1.96 -6.20 -26.20
C GLU A 16 -2.30 -6.79 -24.83
N ASP A 17 -1.79 -6.18 -23.76
CA ASP A 17 -2.10 -6.58 -22.39
C ASP A 17 -3.42 -5.94 -21.93
N CYS A 18 -4.27 -6.70 -21.22
CA CYS A 18 -5.55 -6.25 -20.64
C CYS A 18 -5.36 -5.35 -19.40
N GLY A 19 -4.22 -4.66 -19.32
CA GLY A 19 -3.86 -3.78 -18.22
C GLY A 19 -3.70 -4.52 -16.89
N LYS A 20 -3.52 -3.74 -15.82
CA LYS A 20 -3.32 -4.26 -14.46
C LYS A 20 -4.57 -4.93 -13.89
N TYR A 21 -5.74 -4.54 -14.36
CA TYR A 21 -7.04 -4.86 -13.78
C TYR A 21 -7.93 -5.72 -14.68
N GLY A 22 -7.38 -6.23 -15.78
CA GLY A 22 -8.11 -7.05 -16.73
C GLY A 22 -7.58 -8.47 -16.82
N ARG A 23 -8.47 -9.39 -17.18
CA ARG A 23 -8.15 -10.76 -17.53
C ARG A 23 -8.50 -11.02 -18.99
N CYS A 24 -7.56 -11.56 -19.73
CA CYS A 24 -7.78 -11.98 -21.10
C CYS A 24 -8.61 -13.27 -21.16
N SER A 25 -9.65 -13.30 -22.00
CA SER A 25 -10.40 -14.49 -22.35
C SER A 25 -10.87 -14.42 -23.81
N ARG A 26 -10.41 -15.35 -24.65
CA ARG A 26 -10.80 -15.45 -26.08
C ARG A 26 -10.70 -14.12 -26.84
N SER A 27 -9.59 -13.39 -26.67
CA SER A 27 -9.37 -12.08 -27.30
C SER A 27 -10.36 -10.99 -26.84
N PHE A 28 -10.90 -11.12 -25.63
CA PHE A 28 -11.64 -10.05 -24.95
C PHE A 28 -11.05 -9.82 -23.56
N CYS A 29 -10.92 -8.55 -23.17
CA CYS A 29 -10.54 -8.17 -21.82
C CYS A 29 -11.77 -8.12 -20.93
N SER A 30 -11.76 -8.93 -19.86
CA SER A 30 -12.75 -8.87 -18.79
C SER A 30 -12.15 -8.10 -17.62
N CYS A 31 -12.72 -6.93 -17.31
CA CYS A 31 -12.24 -6.07 -16.23
C CYS A 31 -12.79 -6.51 -14.88
N VAL A 32 -12.03 -6.25 -13.81
CA VAL A 32 -12.57 -6.30 -12.45
C VAL A 32 -13.62 -5.22 -12.25
N GLU A 33 -14.50 -5.41 -11.27
CA GLU A 33 -15.54 -4.44 -10.93
C GLU A 33 -14.95 -3.05 -10.60
N GLY A 34 -15.61 -1.99 -11.08
CA GLY A 34 -15.15 -0.60 -10.92
C GLY A 34 -14.08 -0.15 -11.91
N VAL A 35 -13.77 -0.96 -12.93
CA VAL A 35 -12.82 -0.63 -14.00
C VAL A 35 -13.46 -0.89 -15.37
N SER A 36 -13.22 0.01 -16.31
CA SER A 36 -13.68 -0.06 -17.69
C SER A 36 -12.55 0.24 -18.68
N GLY A 37 -12.89 0.28 -19.98
CA GLY A 37 -11.96 0.48 -21.08
C GLY A 37 -11.69 -0.80 -21.88
N GLY A 38 -11.12 -0.64 -23.07
CA GLY A 38 -10.81 -1.79 -23.94
C GLY A 38 -9.72 -2.69 -23.36
N ARG A 39 -8.90 -2.16 -22.45
CA ARG A 39 -7.78 -2.81 -21.78
C ARG A 39 -7.84 -2.65 -20.27
N CYS A 40 -9.03 -2.41 -19.70
CA CYS A 40 -9.24 -2.24 -18.27
C CYS A 40 -8.31 -1.17 -17.65
N GLU A 41 -8.11 -0.07 -18.38
CA GLU A 41 -7.20 1.02 -18.06
C GLU A 41 -7.89 2.18 -17.34
N ILE A 42 -9.23 2.21 -17.32
CA ILE A 42 -10.03 3.30 -16.75
C ILE A 42 -10.62 2.84 -15.42
N ILE A 43 -10.29 3.52 -14.33
CA ILE A 43 -10.96 3.29 -13.04
C ILE A 43 -12.20 4.20 -12.99
N ASP A 44 -13.38 3.61 -12.87
CA ASP A 44 -14.66 4.30 -13.11
C ASP A 44 -14.89 5.46 -12.15
N GLN A 45 -14.60 5.26 -10.85
CA GLN A 45 -14.72 6.30 -9.83
C GLN A 45 -13.75 7.48 -10.03
N CYS A 46 -12.60 7.25 -10.66
CA CYS A 46 -11.67 8.33 -11.01
C CYS A 46 -12.16 9.08 -12.25
N ALA A 47 -12.69 8.35 -13.24
CA ALA A 47 -13.22 8.92 -14.47
C ALA A 47 -14.52 9.72 -14.24
N SER A 48 -15.34 9.30 -13.27
CA SER A 48 -16.55 10.02 -12.86
C SER A 48 -16.28 11.26 -12.01
N GLY A 49 -15.07 11.40 -11.48
CA GLY A 49 -14.70 12.48 -10.54
C GLY A 49 -15.15 12.24 -9.10
N GLU A 50 -15.65 11.05 -8.77
CA GLU A 50 -15.94 10.66 -7.38
C GLU A 50 -14.66 10.62 -6.53
N VAL A 51 -13.57 10.13 -7.12
CA VAL A 51 -12.22 10.17 -6.55
C VAL A 51 -11.35 11.11 -7.37
N ASP A 52 -11.16 12.32 -6.85
CA ASP A 52 -10.34 13.35 -7.48
C ASP A 52 -8.91 13.37 -6.89
N CYS A 53 -7.95 12.93 -7.70
CA CYS A 53 -6.51 12.97 -7.41
C CYS A 53 -5.78 14.08 -8.16
N SER A 54 -6.48 14.94 -8.91
CA SER A 54 -5.86 15.93 -9.80
C SER A 54 -5.24 17.12 -9.08
N GLY A 55 -5.49 17.26 -7.78
CA GLY A 55 -4.92 18.31 -6.94
C GLY A 55 -3.40 18.22 -6.75
N ASP A 56 -2.79 17.06 -7.03
CA ASP A 56 -1.35 16.87 -6.92
C ASP A 56 -0.80 16.05 -8.09
N PRO A 57 0.18 16.56 -8.86
CA PRO A 57 0.79 15.80 -9.96
C PRO A 57 1.54 14.54 -9.50
N SER A 58 1.84 14.42 -8.20
CA SER A 58 2.43 13.23 -7.59
C SER A 58 1.40 12.20 -7.12
N ALA A 59 0.10 12.45 -7.27
CA ALA A 59 -0.96 11.50 -6.97
C ALA A 59 -1.45 10.78 -8.24
N THR A 60 -1.62 9.47 -8.14
CA THR A 60 -2.20 8.63 -9.20
C THR A 60 -3.41 7.88 -8.66
N CYS A 61 -4.51 7.88 -9.40
CA CYS A 61 -5.69 7.11 -9.01
C CYS A 61 -5.43 5.60 -9.14
N SER A 62 -5.75 4.83 -8.10
CA SER A 62 -5.50 3.39 -8.01
C SER A 62 -6.74 2.68 -7.48
N LEU A 63 -6.93 1.39 -7.83
CA LEU A 63 -8.02 0.58 -7.32
C LEU A 63 -7.54 -0.23 -6.09
N GLY A 64 -8.25 -0.08 -4.97
CA GLY A 64 -8.07 -0.81 -3.72
C GLY A 64 -9.18 -1.83 -3.49
N ILE A 65 -9.23 -2.39 -2.27
CA ILE A 65 -10.26 -3.37 -1.89
C ILE A 65 -11.64 -2.70 -1.75
N ASP A 66 -11.67 -1.46 -1.25
CA ASP A 66 -12.89 -0.71 -0.97
C ASP A 66 -13.24 0.30 -2.09
N GLY A 67 -12.66 0.14 -3.28
CA GLY A 67 -12.84 1.05 -4.43
C GLY A 67 -11.59 1.86 -4.76
N ALA A 68 -11.77 2.89 -5.57
CA ALA A 68 -10.71 3.77 -6.03
C ALA A 68 -10.18 4.67 -4.90
N TYR A 69 -8.90 4.98 -4.95
CA TYR A 69 -8.24 5.87 -4.00
C TYR A 69 -7.06 6.57 -4.66
N CYS A 70 -6.67 7.72 -4.11
CA CYS A 70 -5.50 8.44 -4.56
C CYS A 70 -4.24 7.87 -3.90
N LYS A 71 -3.34 7.37 -4.74
CA LYS A 71 -2.04 6.85 -4.33
C LYS A 71 -0.96 7.85 -4.67
N CYS A 72 -0.21 8.29 -3.68
CA CYS A 72 0.99 9.07 -3.93
C CYS A 72 2.10 8.22 -4.57
N ASN A 73 2.81 8.81 -5.53
CA ASN A 73 3.91 8.17 -6.25
C ASN A 73 5.04 7.80 -5.29
N LYS A 74 5.26 8.64 -4.27
CA LYS A 74 6.17 8.37 -3.16
C LYS A 74 5.45 7.53 -2.10
N THR A 75 6.00 6.37 -1.77
CA THR A 75 5.37 5.38 -0.86
C THR A 75 5.22 5.85 0.59
N TYR A 76 5.92 6.91 0.98
CA TYR A 76 5.85 7.53 2.30
C TYR A 76 4.86 8.70 2.37
N GLN A 77 4.31 9.14 1.23
CA GLN A 77 3.28 10.18 1.23
C GLN A 77 1.91 9.52 1.28
N LEU A 78 1.01 10.15 2.03
CA LEU A 78 -0.40 9.84 2.05
C LEU A 78 -1.14 10.98 1.35
N PHE A 79 -2.14 10.63 0.56
CA PHE A 79 -2.96 11.65 -0.08
C PHE A 79 -3.90 12.26 0.96
N ASP A 80 -3.80 13.57 1.14
CA ASP A 80 -4.69 14.35 1.98
C ASP A 80 -5.96 14.67 1.17
N GLU A 81 -7.07 14.00 1.47
CA GLU A 81 -8.33 14.18 0.74
C GLU A 81 -8.92 15.58 0.87
N LYS A 82 -8.58 16.33 1.92
CA LYS A 82 -9.11 17.66 2.18
C LYS A 82 -8.37 18.72 1.38
N GLU A 83 -7.05 18.62 1.34
CA GLU A 83 -6.20 19.56 0.60
C GLU A 83 -5.90 19.09 -0.82
N LYS A 84 -6.23 17.85 -1.14
CA LYS A 84 -5.97 17.19 -2.43
C LYS A 84 -4.48 17.17 -2.78
N LEU A 85 -3.63 16.99 -1.76
CA LEU A 85 -2.18 17.00 -1.85
C LEU A 85 -1.54 15.74 -1.25
N CYS A 86 -0.44 15.28 -1.85
CA CYS A 86 0.36 14.21 -1.28
C CYS A 86 1.27 14.74 -0.19
N LYS A 87 0.97 14.36 1.06
CA LYS A 87 1.73 14.79 2.24
C LYS A 87 2.41 13.62 2.91
N GLY A 88 3.68 13.81 3.26
CA GLY A 88 4.34 12.99 4.28
C GLY A 88 4.40 13.81 5.58
N GLU A 89 4.44 13.14 6.73
CA GLU A 89 4.93 13.81 7.93
C GLU A 89 6.42 14.08 7.74
N PRO A 90 6.87 15.35 7.84
CA PRO A 90 8.25 15.67 7.61
C PRO A 90 9.11 15.19 8.78
N CYS A 91 10.18 14.45 8.49
CA CYS A 91 11.24 14.20 9.46
C CYS A 91 12.26 15.34 9.43
N ARG A 92 12.89 15.61 10.57
CA ARG A 92 14.00 16.55 10.73
C ARG A 92 15.33 15.82 10.87
N ASN A 93 15.30 14.62 11.44
CA ASN A 93 16.46 13.75 11.61
C ASN A 93 16.02 12.27 11.68
N ASP A 94 16.99 11.35 11.64
CA ASP A 94 16.74 9.90 11.63
C ASP A 94 15.89 9.40 12.82
N SER A 95 15.90 10.09 13.98
CA SER A 95 15.12 9.66 15.15
C SER A 95 13.61 9.93 15.03
N ASP A 96 13.20 10.78 14.09
CA ASP A 96 11.78 10.97 13.77
C ASP A 96 11.22 9.77 12.99
N CYS A 97 12.09 8.94 12.39
CA CYS A 97 11.71 7.77 11.62
C CYS A 97 11.73 6.51 12.51
N MET A 98 10.59 5.83 12.60
CA MET A 98 10.46 4.60 13.38
C MET A 98 11.34 3.47 12.84
N TYR A 99 11.70 2.55 13.74
CA TYR A 99 12.39 1.30 13.41
C TYR A 99 13.66 1.50 12.56
N GLY A 100 14.44 2.54 12.85
CA GLY A 100 15.71 2.81 12.19
C GLY A 100 15.57 3.28 10.75
N GLY A 101 14.44 3.89 10.39
CA GLY A 101 14.31 4.64 9.14
C GLY A 101 15.31 5.80 9.08
N LYS A 102 15.65 6.24 7.88
CA LYS A 102 16.57 7.38 7.67
C LYS A 102 15.82 8.58 7.15
N CYS A 103 16.05 9.73 7.76
CA CYS A 103 15.48 10.97 7.27
C CYS A 103 16.28 11.48 6.07
N THR A 104 15.58 11.70 4.96
CA THR A 104 16.15 12.22 3.72
C THR A 104 16.17 13.75 3.71
N GLU A 105 16.94 14.34 2.81
CA GLU A 105 17.04 15.80 2.67
C GLU A 105 15.71 16.48 2.31
N ASP A 106 14.79 15.78 1.64
CA ASP A 106 13.42 16.27 1.37
C ASP A 106 12.49 16.14 2.59
N GLY A 107 13.03 15.77 3.76
CA GLY A 107 12.32 15.67 5.02
C GLY A 107 11.43 14.43 5.07
N THR A 108 11.85 13.30 4.50
CA THR A 108 11.00 12.10 4.42
C THR A 108 11.70 10.87 4.96
N CYS A 109 10.97 9.93 5.55
CA CYS A 109 11.58 8.72 6.08
C CYS A 109 11.78 7.66 4.98
N PHE A 110 13.03 7.30 4.73
CA PHE A 110 13.39 6.11 3.98
C PHE A 110 13.28 4.87 4.88
N CYS A 111 12.26 4.04 4.60
CA CYS A 111 11.93 2.86 5.38
C CYS A 111 12.67 1.62 4.88
N THR A 112 13.12 0.78 5.81
CA THR A 112 13.71 -0.53 5.46
C THR A 112 12.63 -1.50 4.95
N THR A 113 13.03 -2.51 4.18
CA THR A 113 12.14 -3.62 3.79
C THR A 113 11.40 -4.21 4.99
N GLY A 114 10.08 -4.34 4.88
CA GLY A 114 9.20 -4.89 5.91
C GLY A 114 8.40 -3.84 6.68
N ILE A 115 8.78 -2.57 6.57
CA ILE A 115 8.10 -1.43 7.20
C ILE A 115 7.75 -0.34 6.17
N GLY A 116 6.82 0.54 6.52
CA GLY A 116 6.38 1.64 5.66
C GLY A 116 5.54 2.69 6.37
N GLY A 117 4.92 3.56 5.57
CA GLY A 117 4.23 4.75 6.08
C GLY A 117 5.15 5.97 6.18
N PRO A 118 4.60 7.16 6.46
CA PRO A 118 5.35 8.41 6.45
C PRO A 118 6.56 8.47 7.38
N LEU A 119 6.45 7.82 8.55
CA LEU A 119 7.49 7.73 9.56
C LEU A 119 7.94 6.29 9.77
N CYS A 120 7.74 5.40 8.79
CA CYS A 120 8.05 3.98 8.88
C CYS A 120 7.31 3.21 9.99
N GLN A 121 6.18 3.74 10.47
CA GLN A 121 5.43 3.20 11.60
C GLN A 121 4.62 1.93 11.27
N LYS A 122 4.36 1.66 9.98
CA LYS A 122 3.61 0.48 9.55
C LYS A 122 4.54 -0.70 9.45
N VAL A 123 4.17 -1.82 10.05
CA VAL A 123 4.87 -3.09 9.93
C VAL A 123 4.03 -4.02 9.05
N TYR A 124 4.50 -4.30 7.83
CA TYR A 124 3.67 -4.99 6.82
C TYR A 124 3.29 -6.41 7.22
N GLU A 125 4.14 -7.10 7.97
CA GLU A 125 3.83 -8.45 8.49
C GLU A 125 2.66 -8.40 9.49
N CYS A 126 2.59 -7.34 10.31
CA CYS A 126 1.46 -7.11 11.22
C CYS A 126 0.18 -6.75 10.46
N GLU A 127 0.25 -5.89 9.43
CA GLU A 127 -0.91 -5.56 8.60
C GLU A 127 -1.45 -6.80 7.85
N LYS A 128 -0.54 -7.67 7.38
CA LYS A 128 -0.90 -8.91 6.67
C LYS A 128 -1.46 -9.98 7.60
N ASN A 129 -1.02 -10.01 8.86
CA ASN A 129 -1.41 -11.00 9.85
C ASN A 129 -1.92 -10.30 11.13
N PRO A 130 -3.13 -9.71 11.11
CA PRO A 130 -3.65 -8.92 12.23
C PRO A 130 -3.80 -9.72 13.54
N ASP A 131 -3.98 -11.05 13.46
CA ASP A 131 -4.04 -11.93 14.63
C ASP A 131 -2.67 -12.43 15.12
N MET A 132 -1.55 -11.94 14.55
CA MET A 132 -0.18 -12.37 14.92
C MET A 132 0.07 -12.21 16.43
N CYS A 133 -0.25 -11.03 16.96
CA CYS A 133 -0.05 -10.69 18.36
C CYS A 133 -1.31 -10.85 19.23
N GLY A 134 -2.39 -11.41 18.65
CA GLY A 134 -3.69 -11.52 19.30
C GLY A 134 -4.47 -10.20 19.27
N LYS A 135 -5.58 -10.18 20.01
CA LYS A 135 -6.51 -9.03 20.10
C LYS A 135 -6.42 -8.29 21.45
N GLY A 136 -5.35 -8.55 22.21
CA GLY A 136 -5.10 -7.85 23.48
C GLY A 136 -4.83 -6.37 23.21
N THR A 137 -5.38 -5.51 24.05
CA THR A 137 -5.16 -4.06 23.96
C THR A 137 -3.82 -3.63 24.56
N ASP A 138 -3.13 -4.53 25.24
CA ASP A 138 -1.84 -4.33 25.92
C ASP A 138 -0.66 -4.95 25.16
N VAL A 139 -0.88 -5.32 23.89
CA VAL A 139 0.13 -5.94 23.02
C VAL A 139 0.32 -5.07 21.77
N LYS A 140 1.58 -4.81 21.43
CA LYS A 140 1.98 -4.14 20.19
C LYS A 140 2.69 -5.11 19.26
N CYS A 141 2.38 -4.99 17.97
CA CYS A 141 3.16 -5.62 16.92
C CYS A 141 4.21 -4.63 16.42
N VAL A 142 5.48 -4.96 16.60
CA VAL A 142 6.63 -4.07 16.37
C VAL A 142 7.65 -4.72 15.46
N PHE A 143 8.50 -3.92 14.83
CA PHE A 143 9.52 -4.42 13.90
C PHE A 143 10.89 -4.50 14.58
N ASN A 144 11.50 -5.68 14.55
CA ASN A 144 12.87 -5.85 15.00
C ASN A 144 13.84 -5.52 13.86
N VAL A 145 14.60 -4.44 14.04
CA VAL A 145 15.49 -3.88 13.02
C VAL A 145 16.66 -4.79 12.66
N ASP A 146 17.10 -5.64 13.58
CA ASP A 146 18.25 -6.54 13.37
C ASP A 146 17.85 -7.79 12.60
N THR A 147 16.72 -8.39 12.98
CA THR A 147 16.21 -9.63 12.38
C THR A 147 15.32 -9.39 11.15
N LYS A 148 14.91 -8.14 10.91
CA LYS A 148 13.99 -7.73 9.83
C LYS A 148 12.64 -8.44 9.87
N LYS A 149 12.12 -8.70 11.07
CA LYS A 149 10.85 -9.40 11.30
C LYS A 149 9.95 -8.65 12.27
N ALA A 150 8.64 -8.84 12.13
CA ALA A 150 7.71 -8.43 13.17
C ALA A 150 7.84 -9.33 14.40
N TRP A 151 7.59 -8.75 15.57
CA TRP A 151 7.43 -9.47 16.82
C TRP A 151 6.41 -8.77 17.70
N CYS A 152 5.99 -9.44 18.76
CA CYS A 152 4.96 -8.94 19.66
C CYS A 152 5.59 -8.57 20.99
N GLU A 153 5.35 -7.34 21.43
CA GLU A 153 5.82 -6.82 22.70
C GLU A 153 4.63 -6.31 23.53
N CYS A 154 4.85 -6.22 24.83
CA CYS A 154 3.86 -5.65 25.74
C CYS A 154 4.01 -4.14 25.79
N ASP A 155 2.89 -3.44 25.97
CA ASP A 155 2.90 -2.00 26.26
C ASP A 155 3.63 -1.69 27.55
N ASP A 156 3.52 -2.61 28.50
CA ASP A 156 4.16 -2.57 29.80
C ASP A 156 5.49 -3.35 29.72
N GLU A 157 6.60 -2.66 29.93
CA GLU A 157 7.94 -3.24 29.88
C GLU A 157 8.19 -4.27 31.01
N GLU A 158 7.37 -4.26 32.07
CA GLU A 158 7.44 -5.27 33.14
C GLU A 158 6.76 -6.58 32.75
N LYS A 159 5.97 -6.58 31.66
CA LYS A 159 5.24 -7.76 31.20
C LYS A 159 5.95 -8.47 30.07
N VAL A 160 5.77 -9.78 30.04
CA VAL A 160 6.29 -10.63 28.97
C VAL A 160 5.14 -11.10 28.10
N PHE A 161 5.34 -11.01 26.78
CA PHE A 161 4.37 -11.52 25.82
C PHE A 161 4.38 -13.05 25.79
N ASP A 162 3.25 -13.65 26.15
CA ASP A 162 3.01 -15.09 26.02
C ASP A 162 2.59 -15.40 24.57
N VAL A 163 3.49 -16.04 23.82
CA VAL A 163 3.25 -16.37 22.39
C VAL A 163 2.15 -17.42 22.19
N ILE A 164 1.87 -18.26 23.19
CA ILE A 164 0.87 -19.32 23.11
C ILE A 164 -0.52 -18.73 23.34
N GLU A 165 -0.65 -17.92 24.39
CA GLU A 165 -1.92 -17.28 24.74
C GLU A 165 -2.18 -15.97 23.99
N LYS A 166 -1.14 -15.41 23.37
CA LYS A 166 -1.13 -14.11 22.69
C LYS A 166 -1.60 -12.97 23.60
N LYS A 167 -1.01 -12.90 24.79
CA LYS A 167 -1.33 -11.92 25.85
C LYS A 167 -0.09 -11.54 26.63
N CYS A 168 -0.12 -10.37 27.25
CA CYS A 168 0.92 -9.92 28.16
C CYS A 168 0.66 -10.40 29.60
N ARG A 169 1.74 -10.78 30.29
CA ARG A 169 1.71 -11.29 31.66
C ARG A 169 2.77 -10.63 32.53
#